data_AF-W1XJ31-F1
#
_entry.id   AF-W1XJ31-F1
#
_cell.length_a   1.000
_cell.length_b   1.000
_cell.length_c   1.000
_cell.angle_alpha   90.00
_cell.angle_beta   90.00
_cell.angle_gamma   90.00
#
_symmetry.space_group_name_H-M   'P 1'
#
loop_
_entity.id
_entity.type
_entity.pdbx_description
1 polymer ?
#
loop_
_entity_poly.entity_id
_entity_poly.type
_entity_poly.pdbx_seq_one_letter_code
_entity_poly.pdbx_strand_id
1 'polypeptide(L)'
;ILPVHAGVVIYGTRIIYPEKNREVLVQLMNQSKNASLIQAWIDDGNTTIAPEKIQVPFILTPPVSRVAGGSGQQLKIRKMPNN
;
A
#
# COMPACT_ATOMS: atom_id res chain seq x y z
N ILE A 1 -25.87 17.12 1.48
CA ILE A 1 -24.77 16.17 1.16
C ILE A 1 -23.68 16.43 2.20
N LEU A 2 -23.39 15.49 3.09
CA LEU A 2 -22.28 15.64 4.04
C LEU A 2 -20.97 15.27 3.32
N PRO A 3 -19.87 16.01 3.55
CA PRO A 3 -18.58 15.68 2.93
C PRO A 3 -18.07 14.34 3.45
N VAL A 4 -17.66 13.47 2.53
CA VAL A 4 -16.89 12.26 2.88
C VAL A 4 -15.43 12.68 3.06
N HIS A 5 -14.88 12.44 4.24
CA HIS A 5 -13.46 12.61 4.50
C HIS A 5 -12.72 11.29 4.26
N ALA A 6 -11.72 11.30 3.38
CA ALA A 6 -10.79 10.19 3.25
C ALA A 6 -9.90 10.12 4.51
N GLY A 7 -9.84 8.95 5.14
CA GLY A 7 -8.97 8.74 6.30
C GLY A 7 -7.51 8.56 5.91
N VAL A 8 -7.24 7.75 4.88
CA VAL A 8 -5.89 7.41 4.42
C VAL A 8 -5.67 7.94 3.00
N VAL A 9 -4.55 8.62 2.80
CA VAL A 9 -4.12 9.16 1.51
C VAL A 9 -2.82 8.49 1.09
N ILE A 10 -2.75 8.04 -0.16
CA ILE A 10 -1.52 7.56 -0.81
C ILE A 10 -0.92 8.74 -1.57
N TYR A 11 0.38 9.03 -1.38
CA TYR A 11 1.03 10.09 -2.15
C TYR A 11 1.34 9.59 -3.56
N GLY A 12 0.50 10.01 -4.50
CA GLY A 12 0.58 9.66 -5.92
C GLY A 12 -0.53 8.70 -6.34
N THR A 13 -0.76 8.64 -7.66
CA THR A 13 -1.77 7.75 -8.28
C THR A 13 -1.12 6.57 -9.00
N ARG A 14 0.21 6.57 -9.09
CA ARG A 14 1.00 5.52 -9.74
C ARG A 14 2.38 5.45 -9.10
N ILE A 15 2.86 4.22 -8.94
CA ILE A 15 4.24 3.93 -8.56
C ILE A 15 4.93 3.31 -9.78
N ILE A 16 6.04 3.92 -10.21
CA ILE A 16 6.92 3.33 -11.23
C ILE A 16 8.02 2.59 -10.50
N TYR A 17 8.22 1.31 -10.81
CA TYR A 17 9.31 0.49 -10.27
C TYR A 17 10.41 0.38 -11.33
N PRO A 18 11.54 1.11 -11.20
CA PRO A 18 12.67 0.93 -12.10
C PRO A 18 13.30 -0.43 -11.86
N GLU A 19 13.60 -1.18 -12.93
CA GLU A 19 14.12 -2.56 -12.83
C GLU A 19 15.39 -2.66 -11.96
N LYS A 20 16.27 -1.66 -12.05
CA LYS A 20 17.55 -1.62 -11.31
C LYS A 20 17.37 -1.36 -9.81
N ASN A 21 16.19 -0.93 -9.37
CA ASN A 21 15.94 -0.62 -7.97
C ASN A 21 15.64 -1.90 -7.19
N ARG A 22 16.24 -2.01 -6.00
CA ARG A 22 15.95 -3.11 -5.07
C ARG A 22 14.57 -2.97 -4.42
N GLU A 23 14.14 -1.73 -4.19
CA GLU A 23 12.85 -1.40 -3.62
C GLU A 23 12.39 -0.01 -4.07
N VAL A 24 11.08 0.23 -3.99
CA VAL A 24 10.49 1.57 -4.06
C VAL A 24 9.62 1.80 -2.82
N LEU A 25 9.57 3.06 -2.38
CA LEU A 25 8.80 3.47 -1.20
C LEU A 25 7.47 4.07 -1.63
N VAL A 26 6.40 3.68 -0.95
CA VAL A 26 5.06 4.25 -1.08
C VAL A 26 4.73 4.91 0.25
N GLN A 27 4.54 6.23 0.23
CA GLN A 27 4.17 6.97 1.42
C GLN A 27 2.64 7.04 1.53
N LEU A 28 2.14 6.69 2.71
CA LEU A 28 0.76 6.84 3.13
C LEU A 28 0.67 7.90 4.22
N MET A 29 -0.49 8.56 4.33
CA MET A 29 -0.84 9.47 5.42
C MET A 29 -2.23 9.16 5.94
N ASN A 30 -2.36 8.89 7.24
CA ASN A 30 -3.67 8.89 7.89
C ASN A 30 -4.01 10.33 8.29
N GLN A 31 -4.81 11.01 7.48
CA GLN A 31 -5.28 12.38 7.73
C GLN A 31 -6.46 12.45 8.70
N SER A 32 -7.02 11.30 9.12
CA SER A 32 -8.05 11.27 10.15
C SER A 32 -7.46 11.52 11.54
N LYS A 33 -8.32 11.87 12.51
CA LYS A 33 -7.94 12.04 13.92
C LYS A 33 -7.74 10.70 14.65
N ASN A 34 -8.28 9.61 14.10
CA ASN A 34 -8.28 8.31 14.75
C ASN A 34 -7.17 7.42 14.17
N ALA A 35 -6.67 6.46 14.96
CA ALA A 35 -5.80 5.43 14.42
C ALA A 35 -6.55 4.54 13.42
N SER A 36 -5.86 4.07 12.39
CA SER A 36 -6.39 3.14 11.38
C SER A 36 -5.52 1.90 11.28
N LEU A 37 -6.15 0.75 11.03
CA LEU A 37 -5.46 -0.46 10.60
C LEU A 37 -5.48 -0.49 9.06
N ILE A 38 -4.32 -0.44 8.44
CA ILE A 38 -4.17 -0.45 6.99
C ILE A 38 -3.71 -1.84 6.58
N GLN A 39 -4.43 -2.45 5.64
CA GLN A 39 -4.03 -3.65 4.93
C GLN A 39 -3.76 -3.30 3.47
N ALA A 40 -2.64 -3.76 2.92
CA ALA A 40 -2.22 -3.44 1.56
C ALA A 40 -1.71 -4.69 0.83
N TRP A 41 -2.11 -4.83 -0.43
CA TRP A 41 -1.67 -5.88 -1.34
C TRP A 41 -1.55 -5.30 -2.76
N ILE A 42 -0.87 -6.05 -3.64
CA ILE A 42 -0.75 -5.73 -5.07
C ILE A 42 -1.49 -6.85 -5.81
N ASP A 43 -2.42 -6.51 -6.69
CA ASP A 43 -3.11 -7.46 -7.57
C ASP A 43 -2.72 -7.28 -9.04
N ASP A 44 -3.21 -8.17 -9.90
CA ASP A 44 -2.99 -8.17 -11.36
C ASP A 44 -4.16 -7.53 -12.13
N GLY A 45 -5.01 -6.77 -11.45
CA GLY A 45 -6.23 -6.16 -11.99
C GLY A 45 -7.51 -6.95 -11.71
N ASN A 46 -7.42 -8.17 -11.18
CA ASN A 46 -8.59 -8.93 -10.75
C ASN A 46 -8.89 -8.75 -9.25
N THR A 47 -9.81 -7.85 -8.94
CA THR A 47 -10.18 -7.51 -7.55
C THR A 47 -11.06 -8.56 -6.87
N THR A 48 -11.47 -9.64 -7.53
CA THR A 48 -12.31 -10.68 -6.92
C THR A 48 -11.49 -11.78 -6.24
N ILE A 49 -10.16 -11.78 -6.43
CA ILE A 49 -9.26 -12.77 -5.84
C ILE A 49 -8.88 -12.32 -4.43
N ALA A 50 -9.03 -13.23 -3.47
CA ALA A 50 -8.62 -12.95 -2.09
C ALA A 50 -7.10 -12.69 -2.03
N PRO A 51 -6.62 -11.72 -1.23
CA PRO A 51 -5.21 -11.31 -1.22
C PRO A 51 -4.21 -12.48 -1.08
N GLU A 52 -4.57 -13.50 -0.31
CA GLU A 52 -3.75 -14.69 -0.07
C GLU A 52 -3.60 -15.62 -1.29
N LYS A 53 -4.37 -15.42 -2.35
CA LYS A 53 -4.33 -16.22 -3.59
C LYS A 53 -3.72 -15.48 -4.78
N ILE A 54 -3.33 -14.21 -4.60
CA ILE A 54 -2.79 -13.38 -5.68
C ILE A 54 -1.37 -13.83 -6.03
N GLN A 55 -1.09 -13.96 -7.32
CA GLN A 55 0.22 -14.29 -7.85
C GLN A 55 0.78 -13.11 -8.65
N VAL A 56 1.63 -12.30 -8.01
CA VAL A 56 2.34 -11.19 -8.63
C VAL A 56 3.82 -11.23 -8.24
N PRO A 57 4.76 -10.75 -9.07
CA PRO A 57 6.19 -10.85 -8.82
C PRO A 57 6.72 -9.80 -7.82
N PHE A 58 5.89 -9.35 -6.88
CA PHE A 58 6.22 -8.28 -5.94
C PHE A 58 5.78 -8.63 -4.51
N ILE A 59 6.56 -8.16 -3.54
CA ILE A 59 6.20 -8.16 -2.12
C ILE A 59 6.00 -6.72 -1.66
N LEU A 60 4.92 -6.50 -0.91
CA LEU A 60 4.64 -5.25 -0.20
C LEU A 60 4.88 -5.46 1.30
N THR A 61 5.63 -4.57 1.95
CA THR A 61 5.93 -4.67 3.39
C THR A 61 5.85 -3.31 4.07
N PRO A 62 5.24 -3.21 5.26
CA PRO A 62 4.43 -4.24 5.93
C PRO A 62 3.05 -4.43 5.25
N PRO A 63 2.50 -5.65 5.17
CA PRO A 63 1.19 -5.90 4.57
C PRO A 63 0.02 -5.43 5.46
N VAL A 64 0.26 -5.31 6.77
CA VAL A 64 -0.69 -4.77 7.75
C VAL A 64 0.05 -3.79 8.67
N SER A 65 -0.53 -2.63 8.94
CA SER A 65 0.04 -1.62 9.84
C SER A 65 -1.00 -0.82 10.58
N ARG A 66 -0.78 -0.59 11.87
CA ARG A 66 -1.54 0.39 12.65
C ARG A 66 -0.90 1.76 12.48
N VAL A 67 -1.63 2.73 11.93
CA VAL A 67 -1.16 4.09 11.68
C VAL A 67 -1.96 5.06 12.55
N ALA A 68 -1.28 5.82 13.40
CA ALA A 68 -1.93 6.80 14.27
C ALA A 68 -2.59 7.93 13.46
N GLY A 69 -3.58 8.62 14.04
CA GLY A 69 -4.18 9.79 13.40
C GLY A 69 -3.14 10.89 13.18
N GLY A 70 -3.21 11.57 12.03
CA GLY A 70 -2.26 12.60 11.63
C GLY A 70 -0.83 12.11 11.34
N SER A 71 -0.61 10.79 11.23
CA SER A 71 0.72 10.21 11.02
C SER A 71 0.85 9.48 9.68
N GLY A 72 2.10 9.37 9.21
CA GLY A 72 2.45 8.68 7.98
C GLY A 72 2.96 7.27 8.20
N GLN A 73 2.85 6.43 7.16
CA GLN A 73 3.44 5.09 7.09
C GLN A 73 4.10 4.90 5.73
N GLN A 74 5.30 4.32 5.73
CA GLN A 74 5.96 3.91 4.49
C GLN A 74 5.72 2.42 4.24
N LEU A 75 5.26 2.10 3.04
CA LEU A 75 5.26 0.75 2.51
C LEU A 75 6.43 0.59 1.54
N LYS A 76 7.02 -0.59 1.51
CA LYS A 76 8.10 -0.95 0.61
C LYS A 76 7.56 -1.95 -0.41
N ILE A 77 7.80 -1.69 -1.69
CA ILE A 77 7.54 -2.65 -2.75
C ILE A 77 8.89 -3.17 -3.24
N ARG A 78 9.02 -4.50 -3.33
CA ARG A 78 10.22 -5.20 -3.78
C ARG A 78 9.85 -6.25 -4.80
N LYS A 79 10.62 -6.36 -5.88
CA LYS A 79 10.50 -7.51 -6.79
C LYS A 79 10.88 -8.79 -6.03
N MET A 80 10.08 -9.84 -6.19
CA MET A 80 10.43 -11.16 -5.66
C MET A 80 11.66 -11.71 -6.39
N PRO A 81 12.56 -12.44 -5.71
CA PRO A 81 13.56 -13.23 -6.41
C PRO A 81 12.86 -14.16 -7.41
N ASN A 82 13.41 -14.31 -8.61
CA ASN A 82 12.98 -15.38 -9.51
C ASN A 82 13.37 -16.71 -8.83
N ASN A 83 12.40 -17.62 -8.66
CA ASN A 83 12.69 -19.02 -8.36
C ASN A 83 13.21 -19.73 -9.61
#